data_AF-A0A383RAE3-F1
#
_entry.id   AF-A0A383RAE3-F1
#
_cell.length_a   1.000
_cell.length_b   1.000
_cell.length_c   1.000
_cell.angle_alpha   90.00
_cell.angle_beta   90.00
_cell.angle_gamma   90.00
#
_symmetry.space_group_name_H-M   'P 1'
#
loop_
_entity.id
_entity.type
_entity.pdbx_description
1 polymer ?
#
loop_
_entity_poly.entity_id
_entity_poly.type
_entity_poly.pdbx_seq_one_letter_code
_entity_poly.pdbx_strand_id
1 'polypeptide(L)'
;MNALSEPQRLAFTNTYTNVTHSVIDFYSANVEEMLLGLRSRNAKMNGVSGFFDPDGNSLAVCSAVHHGQVNKQDDTTSDYTSAK
;
A
#
# COMPACT_ATOMS: atom_id res chain seq x y z
N MET A 1 -8.85 26.04 -27.25
CA MET A 1 -9.30 25.57 -25.93
C MET A 1 -8.32 24.50 -25.48
N ASN A 2 -7.44 24.81 -24.52
CA ASN A 2 -6.49 23.82 -24.02
C ASN A 2 -7.25 22.87 -23.10
N ALA A 3 -7.34 21.59 -23.46
CA ALA A 3 -7.75 20.57 -22.52
C ALA A 3 -6.73 20.61 -21.38
N LEU A 4 -7.18 20.98 -20.18
CA LEU A 4 -6.41 20.76 -18.97
C LEU A 4 -6.15 19.25 -18.94
N SER A 5 -4.90 18.84 -19.07
CA SER A 5 -4.54 17.43 -18.95
C SER A 5 -4.99 16.99 -17.56
N GLU A 6 -6.03 16.16 -17.49
CA GLU A 6 -6.41 15.51 -16.24
C GLU A 6 -5.12 14.93 -15.62
N PRO A 7 -4.80 15.26 -14.35
CA PRO A 7 -3.60 14.74 -13.72
C PRO A 7 -3.64 13.23 -13.83
N GLN A 8 -2.64 12.67 -14.53
CA GLN A 8 -2.58 11.24 -14.79
C GLN A 8 -2.40 10.55 -13.45
N ARG A 9 -3.48 9.93 -12.95
CA ARG A 9 -3.48 9.25 -11.65
C ARG A 9 -2.48 8.09 -11.70
N LEU A 10 -1.80 7.86 -10.57
CA LEU A 10 -0.89 6.73 -10.42
C LEU A 10 -1.62 5.42 -10.73
N ALA A 11 -1.13 4.70 -11.73
CA ALA A 11 -1.60 3.39 -12.11
C ALA A 11 -0.40 2.51 -12.41
N PHE A 12 -0.45 1.25 -11.99
CA PHE A 12 0.57 0.26 -12.32
C PHE A 12 -0.09 -1.05 -12.72
N THR A 13 0.45 -1.70 -13.74
CA THR A 13 0.00 -3.03 -14.15
C THR A 13 0.85 -4.07 -13.44
N ASN A 14 0.20 -4.95 -12.69
CA ASN A 14 0.86 -6.13 -12.16
C ASN A 14 1.17 -7.06 -13.34
N THR A 15 2.44 -7.27 -13.66
CA THR A 15 2.85 -8.07 -14.84
C THR A 15 2.59 -9.56 -14.68
N TYR A 16 2.38 -10.05 -13.46
CA TYR A 16 2.04 -11.45 -13.19
C TYR A 16 0.54 -11.74 -13.42
N THR A 17 -0.34 -10.80 -13.06
CA THR A 17 -1.81 -10.98 -13.19
C THR A 17 -2.42 -10.19 -14.35
N ASN A 18 -1.67 -9.28 -14.95
CA ASN A 18 -2.11 -8.29 -15.95
C ASN A 18 -3.25 -7.37 -15.49
N VAL A 19 -3.43 -7.22 -14.17
CA VAL A 19 -4.41 -6.31 -13.58
C VAL A 19 -3.77 -4.94 -13.38
N THR A 20 -4.42 -3.89 -13.88
CA THR A 20 -4.04 -2.51 -13.60
C THR A 20 -4.66 -2.06 -12.28
N HIS A 21 -3.80 -1.72 -11.32
CA HIS A 21 -4.17 -1.20 -10.02
C HIS A 21 -4.01 0.33 -10.02
N SER A 22 -4.94 1.02 -9.38
CA SER A 22 -4.93 2.49 -9.22
C SER A 22 -4.79 2.95 -7.77
N VAL A 23 -4.67 2.00 -6.83
CA VAL A 23 -4.49 2.25 -5.40
C VAL A 23 -3.18 1.58 -4.99
N ILE A 24 -2.30 2.37 -4.39
CA ILE A 24 -1.12 1.87 -3.70
C ILE A 24 -1.52 1.69 -2.23
N ASP A 25 -1.50 0.45 -1.77
CA ASP A 25 -1.68 0.12 -0.37
C ASP A 25 -0.32 0.19 0.34
N PHE A 26 -0.17 1.13 1.27
CA PHE A 26 0.98 1.19 2.16
C PHE A 26 0.78 0.17 3.28
N TYR A 27 1.72 -0.76 3.38
CA TYR A 27 1.75 -1.69 4.49
C TYR A 27 2.10 -0.94 5.79
N SER A 28 1.33 -1.20 6.84
CA SER A 28 1.68 -0.85 8.22
C SER A 28 1.36 -2.00 9.16
N ALA A 29 2.29 -2.32 10.05
CA ALA A 29 2.05 -3.25 11.15
C ALA A 29 1.02 -2.70 12.17
N ASN A 30 0.87 -1.36 12.23
CA ASN A 30 -0.13 -0.67 13.05
C ASN A 30 -0.95 0.29 12.19
N VAL A 31 -2.02 -0.23 11.58
CA VAL A 31 -2.88 0.53 10.68
C VAL A 31 -3.61 1.66 11.41
N GLU A 32 -4.06 1.42 12.63
CA GLU A 32 -4.84 2.41 13.40
C GLU A 32 -4.01 3.65 13.75
N GLU A 33 -2.79 3.44 14.27
CA GLU A 33 -1.88 4.54 14.61
C GLU A 33 -1.51 5.38 13.38
N MET A 34 -1.25 4.73 12.24
CA MET A 34 -0.95 5.45 11.00
C MET A 34 -2.15 6.28 10.53
N LEU A 35 -3.37 5.72 10.57
CA LEU A 35 -4.58 6.44 10.19
C LEU A 35 -4.88 7.61 11.16
N LEU A 36 -4.65 7.45 12.47
CA LEU A 36 -4.74 8.54 13.43
C LEU A 36 -3.74 9.66 13.10
N GLY A 37 -2.51 9.31 12.75
CA GLY A 37 -1.49 10.27 12.32
C GLY A 37 -1.86 11.00 11.02
N LEU A 38 -2.49 10.32 10.06
CA LEU A 38 -2.98 10.96 8.84
C LEU A 38 -4.12 11.94 9.13
N ARG A 39 -5.07 11.55 9.97
CA ARG A 39 -6.19 12.42 10.38
C ARG A 39 -5.71 13.63 11.17
N SER A 40 -4.75 13.47 12.09
CA SER A 40 -4.21 14.58 12.87
C SER A 40 -3.46 15.60 12.02
N ARG A 41 -2.94 15.18 10.86
CA ARG A 41 -2.32 16.05 9.85
C ARG A 41 -3.31 16.59 8.81
N ASN A 42 -4.62 16.41 9.01
CA ASN A 42 -5.69 16.84 8.10
C ASN A 42 -5.61 16.23 6.69
N ALA A 43 -5.13 14.98 6.55
CA ALA A 43 -5.23 14.26 5.29
C ALA A 43 -6.71 14.07 4.90
N LYS A 44 -7.02 14.21 3.61
CA LYS A 44 -8.39 14.01 3.10
C LYS A 44 -8.68 12.51 2.99
N MET A 45 -9.44 11.98 3.95
CA MET A 45 -9.82 10.57 3.97
C MET A 45 -10.86 10.25 2.89
N ASN A 46 -10.81 9.04 2.32
CA ASN A 46 -11.72 8.58 1.27
C ASN A 46 -12.26 7.15 1.51
N GLY A 47 -12.35 6.78 2.77
CA GLY A 47 -12.84 5.49 3.24
C GLY A 47 -12.36 5.24 4.66
N VAL A 48 -12.44 3.98 5.10
CA VAL A 48 -11.97 3.58 6.44
C VAL A 48 -10.43 3.65 6.52
N SER A 49 -9.76 3.11 5.52
CA SER A 49 -8.30 3.02 5.42
C SER A 49 -7.69 3.87 4.30
N GLY A 50 -8.53 4.55 3.52
CA GLY A 50 -8.12 5.28 2.32
C GLY A 50 -7.97 6.79 2.56
N PHE A 51 -7.04 7.41 1.83
CA PHE A 51 -6.80 8.85 1.84
C PHE A 51 -6.30 9.33 0.47
N PHE A 52 -6.44 10.64 0.22
CA PHE A 52 -5.85 11.29 -0.95
C PHE A 52 -4.49 11.90 -0.63
N ASP A 53 -3.54 11.76 -1.55
CA ASP A 53 -2.35 12.61 -1.56
C ASP A 53 -2.67 14.01 -2.13
N PRO A 54 -1.73 14.97 -2.07
CA PRO A 54 -1.94 16.31 -2.61
C PRO A 54 -2.25 16.37 -4.11
N ASP A 55 -1.83 15.35 -4.88
CA ASP A 55 -2.07 15.26 -6.33
C ASP A 55 -3.44 14.62 -6.65
N GLY A 56 -4.16 14.16 -5.63
CA GLY A 56 -5.49 13.55 -5.77
C GLY A 56 -5.47 12.05 -6.06
N ASN A 57 -4.32 11.38 -5.93
CA ASN A 57 -4.26 9.92 -6.01
C ASN A 57 -4.94 9.29 -4.79
N SER A 58 -5.68 8.21 -5.02
CA SER A 58 -6.29 7.44 -3.95
C SER A 58 -5.29 6.42 -3.43
N LEU A 59 -4.91 6.54 -2.16
CA LEU A 59 -3.99 5.65 -1.47
C LEU A 59 -4.73 4.97 -0.32
N ALA A 60 -4.21 3.87 0.20
CA ALA A 60 -4.74 3.25 1.40
C ALA A 60 -3.64 2.70 2.29
N VAL A 61 -3.99 2.41 3.54
CA VAL A 61 -3.11 1.73 4.51
C VAL A 61 -3.70 0.35 4.80
N CYS A 62 -2.90 -0.70 4.76
CA CYS A 62 -3.34 -2.05 5.07
C CYS A 62 -2.29 -2.83 5.89
N SER A 63 -2.71 -3.94 6.49
CA SER A 63 -1.83 -4.90 7.16
C SER A 63 -1.66 -6.20 6.35
N ALA A 64 -2.15 -6.22 5.11
CA ALA A 64 -2.00 -7.37 4.25
C ALA A 64 -0.58 -7.44 3.71
N VAL A 65 0.10 -8.55 3.95
CA VAL A 65 1.39 -8.85 3.32
C VAL A 65 1.10 -9.66 2.07
N HIS A 66 1.39 -9.13 0.89
CA HIS A 66 1.31 -9.88 -0.35
C HIS A 66 2.62 -10.64 -0.61
N HIS A 67 2.49 -11.80 -1.24
CA HIS A 67 3.64 -12.59 -1.66
C HIS A 67 4.54 -11.76 -2.58
N GLY A 68 5.81 -11.57 -2.17
CA GLY A 68 6.79 -10.72 -2.86
C GLY A 68 7.02 -9.32 -2.26
N GLN A 69 6.26 -8.91 -1.23
CA GLN A 69 6.52 -7.65 -0.50
C GLN A 69 7.51 -7.77 0.66
N VAL A 70 7.80 -8.99 1.10
CA VAL A 70 8.84 -9.27 2.10
C VAL A 70 10.08 -9.76 1.38
N ASN A 71 11.21 -9.06 1.56
CA ASN A 71 12.51 -9.67 1.31
C ASN A 71 12.59 -10.89 2.21
N LYS A 72 13.03 -12.04 1.67
CA LYS A 72 13.36 -13.21 2.48
C LYS A 72 14.26 -12.70 3.60
N GLN A 73 13.79 -12.80 4.84
CA GLN A 73 14.67 -12.63 5.98
C GLN A 73 15.70 -13.74 5.80
N ASP A 74 16.97 -13.38 5.62
CA ASP A 74 18.04 -14.37 5.53
C ASP A 74 17.97 -15.22 6.79
N ASP A 75 17.52 -16.46 6.59
CA ASP A 75 17.26 -17.45 7.62
C ASP A 75 18.59 -17.85 8.24
N THR A 76 19.03 -17.05 9.20
CA THR A 76 20.24 -17.26 10.00
C THR A 76 19.84 -17.43 11.45
N THR A 77 18.94 -18.38 11.74
CA THR A 77 19.03 -19.11 13.03
C THR A 77 18.38 -20.49 12.98
N SER A 78 19.24 -21.49 12.77
CA SER A 78 19.35 -22.71 13.58
C SER A 78 18.12 -23.63 13.71
N ASP A 79 18.20 -24.75 12.98
CA ASP A 79 17.84 -26.12 13.40
C ASP A 79 16.78 -26.26 14.51
N TYR A 80 15.55 -26.55 14.09
CA TYR A 80 14.70 -27.51 14.84
C TYR A 80 14.40 -28.72 13.96
N THR A 81 14.92 -29.82 14.47
CA THR A 81 15.05 -31.17 13.94
C THR A 81 13.73 -31.77 13.46
N SER A 82 13.82 -32.55 12.37
CA SER A 82 12.80 -33.50 11.95
C SER A 82 12.40 -34.46 13.06
N ALA A 83 11.10 -34.73 13.23
CA ALA A 83 10.64 -35.95 13.87
C ALA A 83 9.27 -36.39 13.33
N LYS A 84 9.36 -37.42 12.46
CA LYS A 84 8.40 -38.46 12.04
C LYS A 84 6.98 -38.09 11.63
#